data_AF-A0A2U9IT78-F1
#
_entry.id   AF-A0A2U9IT78-F1
#
_cell.length_a   1.000
_cell.length_b   1.000
_cell.length_c   1.000
_cell.angle_alpha   90.00
_cell.angle_beta   90.00
_cell.angle_gamma   90.00
#
_symmetry.space_group_name_H-M   'P 1'
#
loop_
_entity.id
_entity.type
_entity.pdbx_description
1 polymer ?
#
loop_
_entity_poly.entity_id
_entity_poly.type
_entity_poly.pdbx_seq_one_letter_code
_entity_poly.pdbx_strand_id
1 'polypeptide(L)'
;MEIRDLQSRLKQMYFQKDQERGIFGTFTWFTEEVGELAEALLEGKRGSIEEELADVIAWAISIANLIGVDVEEALKKKYGL
;
A
#
# COMPACT_ATOMS: atom_id res chain seq x y z
N MET A 1 -11.87 10.48 3.92
CA MET A 1 -11.37 9.28 4.62
C MET A 1 -10.02 9.65 5.17
N GLU A 2 -9.82 9.51 6.48
CA GLU A 2 -8.52 9.74 7.10
C GLU A 2 -7.57 8.57 6.78
N ILE A 3 -6.25 8.79 6.84
CA ILE A 3 -5.25 7.75 6.52
C ILE A 3 -5.38 6.57 7.48
N ARG A 4 -5.62 6.83 8.77
CA ARG A 4 -5.84 5.79 9.78
C ARG A 4 -7.11 4.97 9.55
N ASP A 5 -8.17 5.56 8.97
CA ASP A 5 -9.38 4.83 8.60
C ASP A 5 -9.12 3.86 7.45
N LEU A 6 -8.40 4.31 6.42
CA LEU A 6 -7.98 3.47 5.30
C LEU A 6 -7.13 2.30 5.80
N GLN A 7 -6.12 2.59 6.64
CA GLN A 7 -5.26 1.57 7.23
C GLN A 7 -6.05 0.51 7.99
N SER A 8 -7.03 0.94 8.79
CA SER A 8 -7.89 0.04 9.57
C SER A 8 -8.78 -0.84 8.68
N ARG A 9 -9.34 -0.28 7.60
CA ARG A 9 -10.16 -1.04 6.63
C ARG A 9 -9.33 -2.07 5.88
N LEU A 10 -8.15 -1.70 5.37
CA LEU A 10 -7.25 -2.64 4.69
C LEU A 10 -6.79 -3.75 5.63
N LYS A 11 -6.52 -3.43 6.91
CA LYS A 11 -6.21 -4.44 7.92
C LYS A 11 -7.36 -5.43 8.11
N GLN A 12 -8.61 -4.96 8.18
CA GLN A 12 -9.77 -5.86 8.33
C GLN A 12 -9.94 -6.80 7.12
N MET A 13 -9.63 -6.35 5.92
CA MET A 13 -9.83 -7.13 4.69
C MET A 13 -8.69 -8.11 4.39
N TYR A 14 -7.44 -7.72 4.62
CA TYR A 14 -6.28 -8.43 4.06
C TYR A 14 -5.30 -8.98 5.10
N PHE A 15 -5.34 -8.52 6.35
CA PHE A 15 -4.28 -8.79 7.33
C PHE A 15 -4.03 -10.28 7.58
N GLN A 16 -5.07 -11.12 7.62
CA GLN A 16 -4.88 -12.56 7.80
C GLN A 16 -4.07 -13.17 6.64
N LYS A 17 -4.42 -12.84 5.40
CA LYS A 17 -3.69 -13.31 4.21
C LYS A 17 -2.27 -12.76 4.17
N ASP A 18 -2.10 -11.50 4.56
CA ASP A 18 -0.79 -10.86 4.65
C ASP A 18 0.10 -11.55 5.69
N GLN A 19 -0.46 -11.97 6.83
CA GLN A 19 0.26 -12.71 7.86
C GLN A 19 0.68 -14.10 7.37
N GLU A 20 -0.21 -14.81 6.69
CA GLU A 20 0.08 -16.13 6.11
C GLU A 20 1.16 -16.06 5.03
N ARG A 21 1.14 -15.02 4.18
CA ARG A 21 2.14 -14.74 3.14
C ARG A 21 3.48 -14.25 3.71
N GLY A 22 3.44 -13.60 4.88
CA GLY A 22 4.61 -13.05 5.56
C GLY A 22 5.14 -11.76 4.94
N ILE A 23 6.09 -11.12 5.63
CA ILE A 23 6.60 -9.79 5.27
C ILE A 23 7.26 -9.76 3.89
N PHE A 24 8.10 -10.73 3.57
CA PHE A 24 8.83 -10.75 2.30
C PHE A 24 7.92 -11.08 1.12
N GLY A 25 6.95 -11.99 1.28
CA GLY A 25 5.96 -12.26 0.25
C GLY A 25 5.06 -11.05 -0.02
N THR A 26 4.68 -10.32 1.03
CA THR A 26 3.93 -9.06 0.92
C THR A 26 4.75 -7.99 0.22
N PHE A 27 6.04 -7.90 0.53
CA PHE A 27 6.94 -6.97 -0.16
C PHE A 27 7.13 -7.32 -1.64
N THR A 28 7.15 -8.60 -2.00
CA THR A 28 7.17 -9.02 -3.42
C THR A 28 5.96 -8.49 -4.19
N TRP A 29 4.75 -8.65 -3.63
CA TRP A 29 3.54 -8.08 -4.24
C TRP A 29 3.64 -6.56 -4.34
N PHE A 30 4.04 -5.86 -3.27
CA PHE A 30 4.27 -4.42 -3.33
C PHE A 30 5.21 -4.00 -4.48
N THR A 31 6.29 -4.77 -4.73
CA THR A 31 7.20 -4.47 -5.85
C THR A 31 6.62 -4.76 -7.23
N GLU A 32 5.69 -5.71 -7.33
CA GLU A 32 4.95 -6.04 -8.56
C GLU A 32 4.09 -4.85 -8.99
N GLU A 33 3.27 -4.31 -8.08
CA GLU A 33 2.40 -3.14 -8.31
C GLU A 33 3.19 -1.88 -8.67
N VAL A 34 4.40 -1.72 -8.10
CA VAL A 34 5.29 -0.61 -8.50
C VAL A 34 5.74 -0.79 -9.95
N GLY A 35 5.91 -2.02 -10.42
CA GLY A 35 6.18 -2.35 -11.81
C GLY A 35 4.98 -2.07 -12.71
N GLU A 36 3.78 -2.48 -12.31
CA GLU A 36 2.54 -2.22 -13.04
C GLU A 36 2.27 -0.70 -13.14
N LEU A 37 2.48 0.04 -12.06
CA LEU A 37 2.43 1.50 -12.08
C LEU A 37 3.44 2.11 -13.07
N ALA A 38 4.66 1.57 -13.14
CA ALA A 38 5.65 2.03 -14.10
C ALA A 38 5.21 1.78 -15.56
N GLU A 39 4.61 0.62 -15.84
CA GLU A 39 4.03 0.30 -17.14
C GLU A 39 2.88 1.25 -17.49
N ALA A 40 1.93 1.44 -16.58
CA ALA A 40 0.79 2.34 -16.77
C ALA A 40 1.23 3.79 -17.07
N LEU A 41 2.29 4.25 -16.40
CA LEU A 41 2.90 5.55 -16.65
C LEU A 41 3.54 5.64 -18.04
N LEU A 42 4.24 4.60 -18.48
CA LEU A 42 4.85 4.54 -19.82
C LEU A 42 3.78 4.54 -20.92
N GLU A 43 2.66 3.86 -20.70
CA GLU A 43 1.53 3.83 -21.63
C GLU A 43 0.69 5.11 -21.63
N GLY A 44 0.80 5.96 -20.60
CA GLY A 44 0.05 7.20 -20.46
C GLY A 44 -1.46 7.01 -20.27
N LYS A 45 -1.90 5.81 -19.88
CA LYS A 45 -3.31 5.49 -19.66
C LYS A 45 -3.73 5.91 -18.26
N ARG A 46 -4.41 7.04 -18.17
CA ARG A 46 -4.85 7.61 -16.89
C ARG A 46 -5.63 6.64 -16.00
N GLY A 47 -6.52 5.83 -16.58
CA GLY A 47 -7.31 4.85 -15.82
C GLY A 47 -6.42 3.83 -15.10
N SER A 48 -5.49 3.23 -15.84
CA SER A 48 -4.50 2.30 -15.28
C SER A 48 -3.63 2.99 -14.23
N ILE A 49 -3.15 4.21 -14.49
CA ILE A 49 -2.34 4.95 -13.50
C ILE A 49 -3.10 5.15 -12.18
N GLU A 50 -4.40 5.46 -12.23
CA GLU A 50 -5.23 5.64 -11.02
C GLU A 50 -5.42 4.32 -10.26
N GLU A 51 -5.56 3.20 -10.97
CA GLU A 51 -5.68 1.84 -10.43
C GLU A 51 -4.37 1.41 -9.75
N GLU A 52 -3.26 1.37 -10.49
CA GLU A 52 -1.97 0.90 -9.97
C GLU A 52 -1.44 1.78 -8.83
N LEU A 53 -1.71 3.09 -8.87
CA LEU A 53 -1.32 3.98 -7.77
C LEU A 53 -2.08 3.65 -6.49
N ALA A 54 -3.36 3.26 -6.60
CA ALA A 54 -4.15 2.83 -5.46
C ALA A 54 -3.60 1.51 -4.88
N ASP A 55 -3.20 0.57 -5.75
CA ASP A 55 -2.64 -0.71 -5.32
C ASP A 55 -1.28 -0.56 -4.64
N VAL A 56 -0.37 0.27 -5.18
CA VAL A 56 0.89 0.62 -4.52
C VAL A 56 0.65 1.16 -3.10
N ILE A 57 -0.35 2.03 -2.92
CA ILE A 57 -0.71 2.57 -1.60
C ILE A 57 -1.28 1.46 -0.70
N ALA A 58 -2.16 0.61 -1.21
CA ALA A 58 -2.78 -0.47 -0.46
C ALA A 58 -1.73 -1.47 0.06
N TRP A 59 -0.80 -1.88 -0.79
CA TRP A 59 0.27 -2.81 -0.43
C TRP A 59 1.31 -2.20 0.52
N ALA A 60 1.63 -0.91 0.39
CA ALA A 60 2.46 -0.21 1.37
C ALA A 60 1.79 -0.19 2.76
N ILE A 61 0.47 0.00 2.81
CA ILE A 61 -0.32 -0.06 4.05
C ILE A 61 -0.37 -1.49 4.60
N SER A 62 -0.50 -2.52 3.75
CA SER A 62 -0.41 -3.92 4.18
C SER A 62 0.93 -4.24 4.86
N ILE A 63 2.05 -3.74 4.30
CA ILE A 63 3.36 -3.83 4.95
C ILE A 63 3.33 -3.14 6.32
N ALA A 64 2.84 -1.90 6.40
CA ALA A 64 2.75 -1.16 7.66
C ALA A 64 1.93 -1.90 8.72
N ASN A 65 0.82 -2.53 8.32
CA ASN A 65 -0.02 -3.34 9.18
C ASN A 65 0.73 -4.56 9.74
N LEU A 66 1.53 -5.26 8.92
CA LEU A 66 2.33 -6.40 9.36
C LEU A 66 3.40 -6.05 10.38
N ILE A 67 4.05 -4.90 10.22
CA ILE A 67 5.14 -4.47 11.10
C ILE A 67 4.69 -3.56 12.25
N GLY A 68 3.39 -3.27 12.35
CA GLY A 68 2.82 -2.47 13.42
C GLY A 68 3.13 -0.97 13.35
N VAL A 69 3.28 -0.41 12.13
CA VAL A 69 3.50 1.02 11.91
C VAL A 69 2.17 1.74 11.67
N ASP A 70 1.90 2.81 12.41
CA ASP A 70 0.82 3.76 12.11
C ASP A 70 1.30 4.70 10.98
N VAL A 71 0.63 4.62 9.83
CA VAL A 71 1.04 5.35 8.61
C VAL A 71 0.81 6.85 8.76
N GLU A 72 -0.27 7.26 9.41
CA GLU A 72 -0.60 8.67 9.60
C GLU A 72 0.44 9.35 10.50
N GLU A 73 0.81 8.74 11.63
CA GLU A 73 1.86 9.24 12.51
C GLU A 73 3.24 9.22 11.84
N ALA A 74 3.53 8.21 11.02
CA ALA A 74 4.77 8.15 10.24
C ALA A 74 4.87 9.33 9.25
N LEU A 75 3.77 9.67 8.57
CA LEU A 75 3.69 10.81 7.65
C LEU A 75 3.80 12.14 8.39
N LYS A 76 3.07 12.34 9.49
CA LYS A 76 3.16 13.53 10.35
C LYS A 76 4.59 13.76 10.82
N LYS A 77 5.25 12.72 11.33
CA LYS A 77 6.64 12.78 11.80
C LYS A 77 7.62 13.14 10.68
N LYS A 78 7.42 12.62 9.46
CA LYS A 78 8.35 12.81 8.34
C LYS A 78 8.20 14.17 7.65
N TYR A 79 6.96 14.65 7.51
CA TYR A 79 6.63 15.82 6.70
C TYR A 79 6.14 17.02 7.50
N GLY A 80 5.95 16.88 8.82
CA GLY A 80 5.45 17.97 9.67
C GLY A 80 3.99 18.32 9.42
N LEU A 81 3.17 17.31 9.06
CA LEU A 81 1.72 17.43 8.87
C LEU A 81 0.98 17.52 10.21
#